data_AF-A0A5J9WQ96-F1
#
_entry.id   AF-A0A5J9WQ96-F1
#
_cell.length_a   1.000
_cell.length_b   1.000
_cell.length_c   1.000
_cell.angle_alpha   90.00
_cell.angle_beta   90.00
_cell.angle_gamma   90.00
#
_symmetry.space_group_name_H-M   'P 1'
#
loop_
_entity.id
_entity.type
_entity.pdbx_description
1 polymer ?
#
loop_
_entity_poly.entity_id
_entity_poly.type
_entity_poly.pdbx_seq_one_letter_code
_entity_poly.pdbx_strand_id
1 'polypeptide(L)'
;LPFCRSETDIVNVVEQRIWHSMEEGHFENLPGKGKPLNLISNPHADPAEDTLYRILSRNGCAPEWVELNKEIRGMIAGWRSALRKAWANRSEDDGSHWNDDCRVLQEQIRHINDKVFRYNLIVPFGRQMFGLNWEKELDKLKLK
;
A
#
# COMPACT_ATOMS: atom_id res chain seq x y z
N LEU A 1 -4.65 -41.07 22.85
CA LEU A 1 -3.57 -40.34 22.14
C LEU A 1 -4.20 -39.70 20.91
N PRO A 2 -4.11 -38.37 20.70
CA PRO A 2 -4.78 -37.73 19.58
C PRO A 2 -4.05 -38.08 18.29
N PHE A 3 -4.79 -38.63 17.34
CA PHE A 3 -4.31 -39.00 16.01
C PHE A 3 -4.08 -37.70 15.23
N CYS A 4 -2.85 -37.16 15.26
CA CYS A 4 -2.48 -36.07 14.36
C CYS A 4 -2.58 -36.61 12.93
N ARG A 5 -3.64 -36.21 12.21
CA ARG A 5 -3.77 -36.48 10.78
C ARG A 5 -2.63 -35.77 10.05
N SER A 6 -1.99 -36.45 9.10
CA SER A 6 -0.96 -35.84 8.28
C SER A 6 -1.57 -34.74 7.40
N GLU A 7 -0.77 -33.78 6.96
CA GLU A 7 -1.21 -32.72 6.04
C GLU A 7 -1.84 -33.32 4.77
N THR A 8 -1.30 -34.44 4.29
CA THR A 8 -1.80 -35.24 3.17
C THR A 8 -3.20 -35.82 3.44
N ASP A 9 -3.49 -36.27 4.66
CA ASP A 9 -4.82 -36.80 5.02
C ASP A 9 -5.89 -35.71 5.01
N ILE A 10 -5.54 -34.48 5.40
CA ILE A 10 -6.45 -33.34 5.38
C ILE A 10 -6.76 -32.95 3.94
N VAL A 11 -5.73 -32.85 3.08
CA VAL A 11 -5.89 -32.55 1.65
C VAL A 11 -6.80 -33.58 0.98
N ASN A 12 -6.56 -34.88 1.21
CA ASN A 12 -7.37 -35.94 0.62
C ASN A 12 -8.85 -35.86 1.02
N VAL A 13 -9.15 -35.55 2.29
CA VAL A 13 -10.53 -35.40 2.77
C VAL A 13 -11.21 -34.16 2.18
N VAL A 14 -10.47 -33.06 2.03
CA VAL A 14 -10.99 -31.83 1.41
C VAL A 14 -11.29 -32.06 -0.07
N GLU A 15 -10.36 -32.67 -0.82
CA GLU A 15 -10.55 -32.98 -2.24
C GLU A 15 -11.74 -33.90 -2.49
N GLN A 16 -11.89 -34.97 -1.68
CA GLN A 16 -13.05 -35.86 -1.78
C GLN A 16 -14.38 -35.11 -1.55
N ARG A 17 -14.42 -34.16 -0.60
CA ARG A 17 -15.60 -33.35 -0.34
C ARG A 17 -15.91 -32.38 -1.49
N ILE A 18 -14.88 -31.78 -2.09
CA ILE A 18 -15.04 -30.90 -3.25
C ILE A 18 -15.61 -31.69 -4.42
N TRP A 19 -15.05 -32.86 -4.74
CA TRP A 19 -15.53 -33.74 -5.81
C TRP A 19 -16.99 -34.16 -5.62
N HIS A 20 -17.34 -34.64 -4.43
CA HIS A 20 -18.71 -35.03 -4.13
C HIS A 20 -19.68 -33.85 -4.28
N SER A 21 -19.26 -32.65 -3.85
CA SER A 21 -20.07 -31.44 -3.98
C SER A 21 -20.24 -31.01 -5.45
N MET A 22 -19.27 -31.29 -6.32
CA MET A 22 -19.37 -31.08 -7.77
C MET A 22 -20.34 -32.07 -8.41
N GLU A 23 -20.26 -33.37 -8.06
CA GLU A 23 -21.17 -34.41 -8.58
C GLU A 23 -22.63 -34.13 -8.21
N GLU A 24 -22.88 -33.70 -6.97
CA GLU A 24 -24.20 -33.35 -6.48
C GLU A 24 -24.72 -31.99 -7.01
N GLY A 25 -23.90 -31.27 -7.78
CA GLY A 25 -24.30 -30.02 -8.40
C GLY A 25 -24.47 -28.85 -7.42
N HIS A 26 -23.88 -28.89 -6.22
CA HIS A 26 -23.96 -27.78 -5.25
C HIS A 26 -23.39 -26.46 -5.80
N PHE A 27 -22.53 -26.53 -6.82
CA PHE A 27 -21.97 -25.37 -7.51
C PHE A 27 -22.85 -24.85 -8.67
N GLU A 28 -23.96 -25.51 -9.00
CA GLU A 28 -24.82 -25.13 -10.14
C GLU A 28 -25.69 -23.89 -9.87
N ASN A 29 -26.16 -23.70 -8.64
CA ASN A 29 -27.05 -22.61 -8.26
C ASN A 29 -26.41 -21.59 -7.32
N LEU A 30 -25.09 -21.38 -7.43
CA LEU A 30 -24.42 -20.38 -6.60
C LEU A 30 -24.87 -18.95 -6.95
N PRO A 31 -25.13 -18.11 -5.94
CA PRO A 31 -25.45 -16.71 -6.18
C PRO A 31 -24.29 -16.03 -6.90
N GLY A 32 -24.55 -15.54 -8.11
CA GLY A 32 -23.55 -14.88 -8.94
C GLY A 32 -22.78 -15.79 -9.91
N LYS A 33 -23.12 -17.09 -10.02
CA LYS A 33 -22.53 -17.98 -11.03
C LYS A 33 -22.65 -17.37 -12.43
N GLY A 34 -21.53 -17.30 -13.16
CA GLY A 34 -21.45 -16.75 -14.52
C GLY A 34 -21.60 -15.23 -14.63
N LYS A 35 -21.81 -14.51 -13.53
CA LYS A 35 -21.83 -13.04 -13.52
C LYS A 35 -20.42 -12.49 -13.25
N PRO A 36 -20.07 -11.31 -13.78
CA PRO A 36 -18.84 -10.63 -13.41
C PRO A 36 -18.74 -10.44 -11.89
N LEU A 37 -17.55 -10.64 -11.35
CA LEU A 37 -17.31 -10.48 -9.91
C LEU A 37 -17.66 -9.05 -9.48
N ASN A 38 -18.46 -8.90 -8.43
CA ASN A 38 -18.80 -7.60 -7.88
C ASN A 38 -17.64 -7.09 -7.02
N LEU A 39 -16.72 -6.35 -7.64
CA LEU A 39 -15.55 -5.75 -6.97
C LEU A 39 -15.89 -4.53 -6.10
N ILE A 40 -17.17 -4.12 -6.02
CA ILE A 40 -17.58 -2.88 -5.37
C ILE A 40 -17.65 -3.05 -3.84
N SER A 41 -17.93 -4.25 -3.35
CA SER A 41 -18.09 -4.51 -1.91
C SER A 41 -16.89 -5.30 -1.41
N ASN A 42 -16.21 -4.77 -0.39
CA ASN A 42 -15.22 -5.56 0.35
C ASN A 42 -15.94 -6.25 1.52
N PRO A 43 -16.16 -7.58 1.49
CA PRO A 43 -16.85 -8.30 2.57
C PRO A 43 -16.08 -8.27 3.90
N HIS A 44 -14.82 -7.85 3.87
CA HIS A 44 -13.94 -7.74 5.03
C HIS A 44 -13.76 -6.30 5.51
N ALA A 45 -14.38 -5.31 4.85
CA ALA A 45 -14.39 -3.93 5.32
C ALA A 45 -15.49 -3.71 6.35
N ASP A 46 -15.30 -2.74 7.25
CA ASP A 46 -16.38 -2.26 8.10
C ASP A 46 -17.56 -1.77 7.23
N PRO A 47 -18.82 -2.15 7.52
CA PRO A 47 -19.96 -1.81 6.69
C PRO A 47 -20.18 -0.30 6.49
N ALA A 48 -19.87 0.52 7.48
CA ALA A 48 -20.00 1.97 7.38
C ALA A 48 -18.88 2.55 6.49
N GLU A 49 -17.66 2.04 6.65
CA GLU A 49 -16.51 2.42 5.84
C GLU A 49 -16.68 2.03 4.35
N ASP A 50 -17.14 0.81 4.07
CA ASP A 50 -17.45 0.33 2.71
C ASP A 50 -18.57 1.16 2.06
N THR A 51 -19.57 1.56 2.85
CA THR A 51 -20.64 2.44 2.37
C THR A 51 -20.12 3.83 2.02
N LEU A 52 -19.27 4.43 2.87
CA LEU A 52 -18.66 5.73 2.61
C LEU A 52 -17.82 5.73 1.31
N TYR A 53 -16.94 4.74 1.14
CA TYR A 53 -16.11 4.65 -0.07
C TYR A 53 -16.94 4.43 -1.34
N ARG A 54 -18.01 3.64 -1.23
CA ARG A 54 -18.94 3.42 -2.35
C ARG A 54 -19.70 4.69 -2.72
N ILE A 55 -20.11 5.52 -1.75
CA ILE A 55 -20.75 6.81 -2.03
C ILE A 55 -19.77 7.77 -2.70
N LEU A 56 -18.55 7.90 -2.17
CA LEU A 56 -17.52 8.76 -2.76
C LEU A 56 -17.20 8.36 -4.20
N SER A 57 -16.94 7.07 -4.43
CA SER A 57 -16.66 6.52 -5.76
C SER A 57 -17.81 6.74 -6.75
N ARG A 58 -19.07 6.54 -6.32
CA ARG A 58 -20.25 6.81 -7.16
C ARG A 58 -20.38 8.27 -7.58
N ASN A 59 -19.91 9.20 -6.76
CA ASN A 59 -19.91 10.63 -7.07
C ASN A 59 -18.65 11.08 -7.84
N GLY A 60 -17.76 10.15 -8.22
CA GLY A 60 -16.49 10.46 -8.88
C GLY A 60 -15.47 11.15 -7.95
N CYS A 61 -15.72 11.14 -6.64
CA CYS A 61 -14.82 11.70 -5.64
C CYS A 61 -13.91 10.62 -5.06
N ALA A 62 -12.63 10.92 -4.91
CA ALA A 62 -11.71 10.03 -4.22
C ALA A 62 -11.76 10.29 -2.70
N PRO A 63 -11.63 9.26 -1.86
CA PRO A 63 -11.38 9.44 -0.43
C PRO A 63 -10.16 10.31 -0.16
N GLU A 64 -10.17 11.05 0.94
CA GLU A 64 -9.08 11.95 1.32
C GLU A 64 -7.71 11.26 1.30
N TRP A 65 -7.63 10.04 1.86
CA TRP A 65 -6.37 9.28 1.89
C TRP A 65 -5.86 8.92 0.50
N VAL A 66 -6.72 8.78 -0.51
CA VAL A 66 -6.29 8.52 -1.91
C VAL A 66 -5.58 9.75 -2.48
N GLU A 67 -6.14 10.94 -2.28
CA GLU A 67 -5.53 12.18 -2.75
C GLU A 67 -4.23 12.48 -1.98
N LEU A 68 -4.24 12.30 -0.66
CA LEU A 68 -3.05 12.44 0.17
C LEU A 68 -1.95 11.46 -0.24
N ASN A 69 -2.29 10.22 -0.64
CA ASN A 69 -1.33 9.25 -1.16
C ASN A 69 -0.64 9.76 -2.44
N LYS A 70 -1.43 10.30 -3.39
CA LYS A 70 -0.90 10.88 -4.63
C LYS A 70 0.03 12.05 -4.34
N GLU A 71 -0.38 12.94 -3.44
CA GLU A 71 0.42 14.09 -3.02
C GLU A 71 1.76 13.65 -2.42
N ILE A 72 1.75 12.77 -1.42
CA ILE A 72 2.97 12.25 -0.76
C ILE A 72 3.92 11.62 -1.79
N ARG A 73 3.40 10.79 -2.70
CA ARG A 73 4.22 10.15 -3.74
C ARG A 73 4.86 11.17 -4.67
N GLY A 74 4.12 12.20 -5.07
CA GLY A 74 4.65 13.31 -5.86
C GLY A 74 5.77 14.06 -5.14
N MET A 75 5.55 14.39 -3.86
CA MET A 75 6.55 15.06 -3.02
C MET A 75 7.82 14.23 -2.87
N ILE A 76 7.71 12.93 -2.59
CA ILE A 76 8.85 12.02 -2.48
C ILE A 76 9.62 11.94 -3.80
N ALA A 77 8.93 11.86 -4.94
CA ALA A 77 9.57 11.81 -6.25
C ALA A 77 10.35 13.11 -6.56
N GLY A 78 9.74 14.27 -6.28
CA GLY A 78 10.38 15.58 -6.41
C GLY A 78 11.60 15.71 -5.49
N TRP A 79 11.44 15.35 -4.23
CA TRP A 79 12.51 15.36 -3.23
C TRP A 79 13.69 14.47 -3.63
N ARG A 80 13.45 13.24 -4.10
CA ARG A 80 14.52 12.33 -4.59
C ARG A 80 15.21 12.85 -5.85
N SER A 81 14.51 13.62 -6.69
CA SER A 81 15.11 14.28 -7.84
C SER A 81 16.04 15.41 -7.39
N ALA A 82 15.59 16.24 -6.46
CA ALA A 82 16.38 17.32 -5.87
C ALA A 82 17.62 16.80 -5.15
N LEU A 83 17.48 15.75 -4.31
CA LEU A 83 18.59 15.11 -3.63
C LEU A 83 19.65 14.61 -4.61
N ARG A 84 19.25 13.95 -5.71
CA ARG A 84 20.20 13.49 -6.73
C ARG A 84 20.96 14.62 -7.40
N LYS A 85 20.29 15.74 -7.68
CA LYS A 85 20.94 16.93 -8.27
C LYS A 85 21.96 17.54 -7.30
N ALA A 86 21.56 17.77 -6.05
CA ALA A 86 22.45 18.28 -5.01
C ALA A 86 23.65 17.34 -4.80
N TRP A 87 23.42 16.03 -4.81
CA TRP A 87 24.49 15.03 -4.66
C TRP A 87 25.48 15.02 -5.83
N ALA A 88 25.01 15.23 -7.07
CA ALA A 88 25.89 15.32 -8.24
C ALA A 88 26.72 16.60 -8.24
N ASN A 89 26.13 17.72 -7.83
CA ASN A 89 26.80 19.02 -7.82
C ASN A 89 27.81 19.17 -6.67
N ARG A 90 27.71 18.35 -5.61
CA ARG A 90 28.61 18.35 -4.45
C ARG A 90 30.10 18.25 -4.81
N SER A 91 30.46 17.57 -5.90
CA SER A 91 31.86 17.40 -6.31
C SER A 91 32.44 18.61 -7.05
N GLU A 92 31.61 19.51 -7.52
CA GLU A 92 32.01 20.67 -8.35
C GLU A 92 32.13 21.96 -7.54
N ASP A 93 31.64 22.00 -6.30
CA ASP A 93 31.37 23.23 -5.57
C ASP A 93 31.95 23.28 -4.14
N ASP A 94 32.13 24.50 -3.62
CA ASP A 94 32.55 24.77 -2.23
C ASP A 94 31.54 24.14 -1.25
N GLY A 95 32.04 23.47 -0.21
CA GLY A 95 31.23 22.61 0.68
C GLY A 95 30.07 23.31 1.40
N SER A 96 29.99 24.64 1.31
CA SER A 96 28.89 25.48 1.79
C SER A 96 27.54 25.15 1.13
N HIS A 97 27.49 25.03 -0.20
CA HIS A 97 26.22 24.85 -0.92
C HIS A 97 25.55 23.51 -0.60
N TRP A 98 26.34 22.45 -0.46
CA TRP A 98 25.84 21.14 -0.03
C TRP A 98 25.22 21.16 1.37
N ASN A 99 25.79 21.93 2.31
CA ASN A 99 25.25 22.04 3.66
C ASN A 99 23.90 22.77 3.67
N ASP A 100 23.75 23.82 2.86
CA ASP A 100 22.47 24.52 2.70
C ASP A 100 21.42 23.63 2.03
N ASP A 101 21.79 22.91 0.97
CA ASP A 101 20.91 21.93 0.32
C ASP A 101 20.48 20.83 1.29
N CYS A 102 21.40 20.31 2.11
CA CYS A 102 21.09 19.31 3.14
C CYS A 102 20.04 19.83 4.12
N ARG A 103 20.20 21.08 4.60
CA ARG A 103 19.25 21.70 5.52
C ARG A 103 17.86 21.80 4.89
N VAL A 104 17.78 22.26 3.65
CA VAL A 104 16.50 22.39 2.91
C VAL A 104 15.86 21.01 2.69
N LEU A 105 16.65 20.01 2.26
CA LEU A 105 16.17 18.67 1.98
C LEU A 105 15.73 17.93 3.26
N GLN A 106 16.37 18.18 4.40
CA GLN A 106 15.96 17.61 5.68
C GLN A 106 14.64 18.19 6.18
N GLU A 107 14.43 19.51 6.03
CA GLU A 107 13.14 20.12 6.37
C GLU A 107 12.02 19.59 5.45
N GLN A 108 12.31 19.35 4.17
CA GLN A 108 11.36 18.70 3.26
C GLN A 108 11.01 17.26 3.70
N ILE A 109 11.98 16.46 4.16
CA ILE A 109 11.70 15.13 4.73
C ILE A 109 10.74 15.25 5.91
N ARG A 110 10.97 16.21 6.81
CA ARG A 110 10.10 16.41 7.97
C ARG A 110 8.66 16.70 7.54
N HIS A 111 8.47 17.58 6.56
CA HIS A 111 7.14 17.88 6.02
C HIS A 111 6.48 16.67 5.33
N ILE A 112 7.25 15.89 4.56
CA ILE A 112 6.76 14.64 3.96
C ILE A 112 6.34 13.64 5.04
N ASN A 113 7.15 13.48 6.10
CA ASN A 113 6.90 12.54 7.17
C ASN A 113 5.69 12.93 8.04
N ASP A 114 5.42 14.22 8.23
CA ASP A 114 4.19 14.70 8.86
C ASP A 114 2.95 14.29 8.05
N LYS A 115 3.00 14.45 6.72
CA LYS A 115 1.92 13.99 5.84
C LYS A 115 1.77 12.47 5.86
N VAL A 116 2.86 11.71 5.87
CA VAL A 116 2.83 10.24 6.01
C VAL A 116 2.19 9.84 7.34
N PHE A 117 2.49 10.55 8.43
CA PHE A 117 1.86 10.31 9.72
C PHE A 117 0.34 10.54 9.64
N ARG A 118 -0.10 11.69 9.12
CA ARG A 118 -1.53 11.98 8.92
C ARG A 118 -2.22 10.94 8.05
N TYR A 119 -1.60 10.56 6.93
CA TYR A 119 -2.09 9.50 6.06
C TYR A 119 -2.27 8.17 6.80
N ASN A 120 -1.30 7.79 7.62
CA ASN A 120 -1.36 6.54 8.39
C ASN A 120 -2.45 6.52 9.46
N LEU A 121 -2.95 7.69 9.90
CA LEU A 121 -4.07 7.82 10.83
C LEU A 121 -5.43 7.62 10.17
N ILE A 122 -5.55 7.89 8.85
CA ILE A 122 -6.83 7.89 8.13
C ILE A 122 -6.98 6.76 7.13
N VAL A 123 -5.91 6.02 6.85
CA VAL A 123 -5.91 4.94 5.87
C VAL A 123 -6.40 3.63 6.49
N PRO A 124 -7.13 2.79 5.73
CA PRO A 124 -7.43 1.42 6.15
C PRO A 124 -6.16 0.64 6.54
N PHE A 125 -6.32 -0.28 7.50
CA PHE A 125 -5.24 -1.16 7.93
C PHE A 125 -4.59 -1.91 6.74
N GLY A 126 -3.26 -2.09 6.78
CA GLY A 126 -2.48 -2.73 5.72
C GLY A 126 -2.11 -1.83 4.53
N ARG A 127 -2.58 -0.57 4.49
CA ARG A 127 -2.23 0.41 3.44
C ARG A 127 -1.33 1.55 3.94
N GLN A 128 -0.82 1.42 5.16
CA GLN A 128 0.08 2.40 5.79
C GLN A 128 1.42 2.51 5.04
N MET A 129 2.08 3.65 5.19
CA MET A 129 3.33 4.00 4.55
C MET A 129 4.45 4.20 5.57
N PHE A 130 5.67 3.86 5.18
CA PHE A 130 6.87 4.25 5.92
C PHE A 130 7.33 5.65 5.48
N GLY A 131 7.73 6.46 6.44
CA GLY A 131 8.36 7.75 6.18
C GLY A 131 9.73 7.63 5.52
N LEU A 132 10.25 8.75 5.03
CA LEU A 132 11.61 8.86 4.54
C LEU A 132 12.60 8.94 5.71
N ASN A 133 13.75 8.30 5.53
CA ASN A 133 14.88 8.39 6.43
C ASN A 133 16.10 8.85 5.63
N TRP A 134 16.76 9.90 6.12
CA TRP A 134 17.87 10.56 5.44
C TRP A 134 19.04 9.61 5.12
N GLU A 135 19.52 8.87 6.12
CA GLU A 135 20.66 7.96 5.99
C GLU A 135 20.36 6.85 4.97
N LYS A 136 19.18 6.22 5.08
CA LYS A 136 18.74 5.19 4.13
C LYS A 136 18.64 5.69 2.69
N GLU A 137 18.25 6.95 2.48
CA GLU A 137 18.16 7.52 1.13
C GLU A 137 19.55 7.91 0.60
N LEU A 138 20.47 8.38 1.45
CA LEU A 138 21.87 8.61 1.06
C LEU A 138 22.61 7.31 0.71
N ASP A 139 22.40 6.24 1.47
CA ASP A 139 23.07 4.96 1.21
C ASP A 139 22.65 4.37 -0.14
N LYS A 140 21.40 4.58 -0.58
CA LYS A 140 20.95 4.21 -1.94
C LYS A 140 21.69 4.95 -3.05
N LEU A 141 22.23 6.13 -2.79
CA LEU A 141 23.02 6.90 -3.74
C LEU A 141 24.48 6.44 -3.77
N LYS A 142 25.03 6.00 -2.65
CA LYS A 142 26.40 5.48 -2.56
C LYS A 142 26.56 4.09 -3.20
N LEU A 143 25.49 3.30 -3.22
CA LEU A 143 25.44 1.95 -3.77
C LEU A 143 25.27 1.91 -5.29
N LYS A 144 25.18 3.07 -5.95
CA LYS A 144 25.11 3.23 -7.40
C LYS A 144 26.38 3.85 -7.93
#